data_AF-Q2VYC9-F1
#
_entry.id   AF-Q2VYC9-F1
#
_cell.length_a   1.000
_cell.length_b   1.000
_cell.length_c   1.000
_cell.angle_alpha   90.00
_cell.angle_beta   90.00
_cell.angle_gamma   90.00
#
_symmetry.space_group_name_H-M   'P 1'
#
loop_
_entity.id
_entity.type
_entity.pdbx_description
1 polymer ?
#
loop_
_entity_poly.entity_id
_entity_poly.type
_entity_poly.pdbx_seq_one_letter_code
_entity_poly.pdbx_strand_id
1 'polypeptide(L)'
;IFVPQKTQVVPKGGTSQETKRDSFISPSLVSAGGVIAAFAEGQVYTVNAGRQREKTSSDVVAEYIDATWDWSTLVGKVNESTWKAHTVLGTTDGTDKRVDFFYYPTTTTKGNKVFLLAGSLYKHRQTVGNRTYSGFNLRLELVVGDVREPTSSEPTERIKWGQIRSLLNESTIAAHEGKWTGFLAAGGSGVLMEDGTLVFPLMATNAAKDDYSMIIYSTDNGSTWALSTGVFPANCTGPRITEWDGSLLMIVNCKYESRDMGTTWTEAIGTLPGVWTKSRLLSWDLSLRVEALITATIEGRKVMLYTQRGDFSGEKSERALYLWVTDNNRSFYFGPVGMDNAVRWEFPSNLLYSDGKLHLLQQKCCEVGACQHPAVLGWQFASVTAEEQSQEDAFISSFSIPTALVAFSPDGASNGTWIDEYLCLNAAVTNATKVKDGFQLTESNSGVLWFVNTRDDNVRHVSLSHNFTLVASVTIEEVPSNSTLLLTATLANNNSNHTMGLSYTADKKWETMFEENKKTRRSTWVPKKEHQVALMLQVKKASVYIDGNSLGEEELPLKGEAPLELLYFCFGACGEDAGQKTNVKVKNVFLYNRPLN
;
A
#
# COMPACT_ATOMS: atom_id res chain seq x y z
N ILE A 1 -10.35 20.61 -4.25
CA ILE A 1 -9.42 21.75 -3.98
C ILE A 1 -8.87 22.27 -5.31
N PHE A 2 -8.07 21.50 -6.04
CA PHE A 2 -7.68 21.83 -7.41
C PHE A 2 -8.71 21.35 -8.46
N VAL A 3 -9.25 22.26 -9.25
CA VAL A 3 -10.25 21.96 -10.29
C VAL A 3 -9.82 22.59 -11.61
N PRO A 4 -9.55 21.77 -12.66
CA PRO A 4 -9.20 22.23 -13.99
C PRO A 4 -10.13 23.33 -14.50
N GLN A 5 -9.55 24.35 -15.15
CA GLN A 5 -10.27 25.47 -15.75
C GLN A 5 -11.14 26.30 -14.77
N LYS A 6 -11.12 26.00 -13.46
CA LYS A 6 -11.86 26.72 -12.43
C LYS A 6 -10.95 27.32 -11.37
N THR A 7 -10.02 26.56 -10.81
CA THR A 7 -9.05 27.05 -9.82
C THR A 7 -8.17 28.13 -10.44
N GLN A 8 -8.16 29.30 -9.81
CA GLN A 8 -7.26 30.39 -10.17
C GLN A 8 -5.91 30.18 -9.50
N VAL A 9 -4.84 30.33 -10.29
CA VAL A 9 -3.46 30.21 -9.82
C VAL A 9 -2.81 31.59 -9.83
N VAL A 10 -2.42 32.05 -8.64
CA VAL A 10 -1.66 33.27 -8.44
C VAL A 10 -0.20 32.99 -8.79
N PRO A 11 0.39 33.78 -9.72
CA PRO A 11 1.79 33.63 -10.08
C PRO A 11 2.70 34.08 -8.93
N LYS A 12 3.91 33.54 -8.92
CA LYS A 12 4.91 33.89 -7.91
C LYS A 12 5.28 35.37 -8.02
N GLY A 13 5.35 36.06 -6.88
CA GLY A 13 5.57 37.52 -6.81
C GLY A 13 4.33 38.39 -7.05
N GLY A 14 3.15 37.82 -7.34
CA GLY A 14 1.85 38.50 -7.28
C GLY A 14 1.57 39.62 -8.31
N THR A 15 2.53 39.94 -9.19
CA THR A 15 2.42 41.08 -10.13
C THR A 15 1.80 40.76 -11.49
N SER A 16 1.58 39.48 -11.81
CA SER A 16 1.01 39.03 -13.08
C SER A 16 -0.42 38.52 -12.93
N GLN A 17 -1.15 38.46 -14.05
CA GLN A 17 -2.56 38.05 -14.07
C GLN A 17 -2.70 36.60 -13.60
N GLU A 18 -3.73 36.34 -12.78
CA GLU A 18 -4.13 35.00 -12.38
C GLU A 18 -4.45 34.15 -13.62
N THR A 19 -3.98 32.91 -13.61
CA THR A 19 -4.13 31.98 -14.73
C THR A 19 -4.73 30.66 -14.26
N LYS A 20 -5.36 29.94 -15.19
CA LYS A 20 -5.92 28.62 -14.93
C LYS A 20 -4.97 27.54 -15.43
N ARG A 21 -5.20 26.30 -15.00
CA ARG A 21 -4.52 25.11 -15.52
C ARG A 21 -5.54 24.16 -16.15
N ASP A 22 -5.10 23.43 -17.16
CA ASP A 22 -5.89 22.44 -17.88
C ASP A 22 -5.97 21.11 -17.14
N SER A 23 -4.95 20.79 -16.35
CA SER A 23 -4.95 19.64 -15.46
C SER A 23 -4.05 19.89 -14.26
N PHE A 24 -4.30 19.14 -13.19
CA PHE A 24 -3.44 19.07 -12.01
C PHE A 24 -3.12 17.59 -11.76
N ILE A 25 -1.84 17.23 -11.71
CA ILE A 25 -1.39 15.83 -11.54
C ILE A 25 -0.35 15.71 -10.41
N SER A 26 0.00 14.47 -10.02
CA SER A 26 1.10 14.17 -9.09
C SER A 26 0.94 14.85 -7.73
N PRO A 27 0.06 14.33 -6.85
CA PRO A 27 -0.27 14.98 -5.59
C PRO A 27 0.88 14.88 -4.59
N SER A 28 0.98 15.89 -3.74
CA SER A 28 1.81 15.84 -2.54
C SER A 28 1.10 16.58 -1.42
N LEU A 29 1.05 15.99 -0.23
CA LEU A 29 0.52 16.62 0.98
C LEU A 29 1.61 16.73 2.02
N VAL A 30 1.54 17.80 2.81
CA VAL A 30 2.42 17.97 3.97
C VAL A 30 1.76 18.84 5.03
N SER A 31 2.08 18.59 6.30
CA SER A 31 1.66 19.43 7.43
C SER A 31 2.89 20.01 8.14
N ALA A 32 2.85 21.33 8.38
CA ALA A 32 3.83 22.04 9.21
C ALA A 32 3.22 23.31 9.80
N GLY A 33 3.56 23.63 11.05
CA GLY A 33 3.19 24.89 11.70
C GLY A 33 1.69 25.19 11.67
N GLY A 34 0.83 24.18 11.83
CA GLY A 34 -0.63 24.33 11.78
C GLY A 34 -1.22 24.52 10.39
N VAL A 35 -0.42 24.36 9.33
CA VAL A 35 -0.84 24.48 7.94
C VAL A 35 -0.64 23.16 7.21
N ILE A 36 -1.70 22.69 6.56
CA ILE A 36 -1.64 21.62 5.56
C ILE A 36 -1.45 22.28 4.20
N ALA A 37 -0.37 21.95 3.50
CA ALA A 37 -0.13 22.41 2.14
C ALA A 37 -0.35 21.25 1.16
N ALA A 38 -1.25 21.46 0.21
CA ALA A 38 -1.52 20.52 -0.88
C ALA A 38 -0.85 21.01 -2.16
N PHE A 39 -0.05 20.16 -2.78
CA PHE A 39 0.69 20.48 -4.00
C PHE A 39 0.23 19.63 -5.17
N ALA A 40 0.35 20.20 -6.36
CA ALA A 40 0.15 19.48 -7.62
C ALA A 40 1.04 20.07 -8.72
N GLU A 41 1.36 19.26 -9.71
CA GLU A 41 1.85 19.72 -11.01
C GLU A 41 0.68 20.30 -11.80
N GLY A 42 0.65 21.62 -11.96
CA GLY A 42 -0.34 22.33 -12.77
C GLY A 42 0.12 22.41 -14.23
N GLN A 43 -0.59 21.76 -15.15
CA GLN A 43 -0.20 21.67 -16.56
C GLN A 43 -1.03 22.63 -17.43
N VAL A 44 -0.39 23.19 -18.45
CA VAL A 44 -1.02 24.01 -19.48
C VAL A 44 -0.82 23.38 -20.85
N TYR A 45 -1.88 23.27 -21.62
CA TYR A 45 -1.91 22.69 -22.95
C TYR A 45 -2.31 23.74 -23.99
N THR A 46 -1.78 23.59 -25.19
CA THR A 46 -2.30 24.28 -26.38
C THR A 46 -2.74 23.25 -27.42
N VAL A 47 -3.60 23.66 -28.34
CA VAL A 47 -4.03 22.80 -29.45
C VAL A 47 -3.17 23.13 -30.66
N ASN A 48 -2.42 22.16 -31.15
CA ASN A 48 -1.59 22.33 -32.34
C ASN A 48 -2.43 22.29 -33.63
N ALA A 49 -1.82 22.60 -34.78
CA ALA A 49 -2.50 22.63 -36.08
C ALA A 49 -3.15 21.27 -36.48
N GLY A 50 -2.64 20.16 -35.92
CA GLY A 50 -3.19 18.81 -36.09
C GLY A 50 -4.34 18.47 -35.13
N ARG A 51 -4.87 19.46 -34.39
CA ARG A 51 -5.89 19.30 -33.34
C ARG A 51 -5.47 18.40 -32.16
N GLN A 52 -4.17 18.19 -31.98
CA GLN A 52 -3.64 17.47 -30.81
C GLN A 52 -3.32 18.47 -29.70
N ARG A 53 -3.61 18.09 -28.45
CA ARG A 53 -3.21 18.88 -27.27
C ARG A 53 -1.75 18.61 -26.96
N GLU A 54 -0.94 19.64 -26.96
CA GLU A 54 0.48 19.60 -26.61
C GLU A 54 0.71 20.34 -25.29
N LYS A 55 1.40 19.68 -24.35
CA LYS A 55 1.76 20.29 -23.06
C LYS A 55 2.80 21.38 -23.33
N THR A 56 2.47 22.61 -22.95
CA THR A 56 3.30 23.79 -23.22
C THR A 56 4.09 24.28 -22.02
N SER A 57 3.57 24.04 -20.81
CA SER A 57 4.28 24.31 -19.57
C SER A 57 3.72 23.48 -18.42
N SER A 58 4.51 23.34 -17.36
CA SER A 58 4.02 22.93 -16.05
C SER A 58 4.74 23.63 -14.92
N ASP A 59 3.97 23.94 -13.89
CA ASP A 59 4.42 24.57 -12.65
C ASP A 59 4.08 23.65 -11.47
N VAL A 60 4.74 23.84 -10.33
CA VAL A 60 4.26 23.32 -9.04
C VAL A 60 3.42 24.38 -8.37
N VAL A 61 2.17 24.04 -8.09
CA VAL A 61 1.21 24.90 -7.39
C VAL A 61 0.91 24.35 -5.99
N ALA A 62 0.51 25.23 -5.08
CA ALA A 62 0.09 24.89 -3.73
C ALA A 62 -1.22 25.57 -3.34
N GLU A 63 -2.06 24.85 -2.60
CA GLU A 63 -3.19 25.41 -1.83
C GLU A 63 -2.91 25.18 -0.34
N TYR A 64 -3.22 26.18 0.49
CA TYR A 64 -2.92 26.17 1.92
C TYR A 64 -4.21 26.04 2.73
N ILE A 65 -4.26 25.02 3.56
CA ILE A 65 -5.40 24.67 4.41
C ILE A 65 -4.96 24.83 5.86
N ASP A 66 -5.80 25.46 6.67
CA ASP A 66 -5.58 25.53 8.11
C ASP A 66 -5.87 24.15 8.72
N ALA A 67 -4.91 23.58 9.45
CA ALA A 67 -5.03 22.22 10.01
C ALA A 67 -6.17 22.11 11.05
N THR A 68 -6.58 23.24 11.62
CA THR A 68 -7.69 23.30 12.59
C THR A 68 -9.06 23.14 11.94
N TRP A 69 -9.18 23.38 10.63
CA TRP A 69 -10.47 23.34 9.95
C TRP A 69 -11.05 21.92 9.93
N ASP A 70 -12.37 21.85 10.14
CA ASP A 70 -13.14 20.66 9.80
C ASP A 70 -13.50 20.64 8.31
N TRP A 71 -14.07 19.52 7.87
CA TRP A 71 -14.48 19.34 6.47
C TRP A 71 -15.48 20.41 6.00
N SER A 72 -16.44 20.79 6.85
CA SER A 72 -17.48 21.76 6.50
C SER A 72 -16.91 23.17 6.28
N THR A 73 -15.96 23.55 7.13
CA THR A 73 -15.23 24.82 7.08
C THR A 73 -14.36 24.88 5.84
N LEU A 74 -13.61 23.81 5.56
CA LEU A 74 -12.81 23.71 4.35
C LEU A 74 -13.66 23.84 3.08
N VAL A 75 -14.77 23.10 2.99
CA VAL A 75 -15.68 23.18 1.83
C VAL A 75 -16.25 24.59 1.69
N GLY A 76 -16.61 25.24 2.81
CA GLY A 76 -17.05 26.64 2.82
C GLY A 76 -15.97 27.57 2.22
N LYS A 77 -14.73 27.44 2.70
CA LYS A 77 -13.59 28.27 2.27
C LYS A 77 -13.21 28.06 0.81
N VAL A 78 -13.17 26.82 0.34
CA VAL A 78 -12.81 26.49 -1.05
C VAL A 78 -13.83 27.03 -2.06
N ASN A 79 -15.08 27.24 -1.64
CA ASN A 79 -16.13 27.83 -2.48
C ASN A 79 -16.11 29.37 -2.49
N GLU A 80 -15.31 30.01 -1.63
CA GLU A 80 -15.15 31.48 -1.65
C GLU A 80 -14.36 31.91 -2.89
N SER A 81 -14.73 33.05 -3.49
CA SER A 81 -14.02 33.61 -4.66
C SER A 81 -12.59 34.08 -4.36
N THR A 82 -12.27 34.23 -3.07
CA THR A 82 -10.94 34.55 -2.56
C THR A 82 -10.00 33.35 -2.51
N TRP A 83 -10.52 32.12 -2.61
CA TRP A 83 -9.73 30.90 -2.60
C TRP A 83 -8.94 30.75 -3.89
N LYS A 84 -7.61 30.63 -3.76
CA LYS A 84 -6.69 30.58 -4.88
C LYS A 84 -5.54 29.62 -4.59
N ALA A 85 -5.03 29.01 -5.65
CA ALA A 85 -3.77 28.29 -5.62
C ALA A 85 -2.61 29.26 -5.89
N HIS A 86 -1.41 28.91 -5.44
CA HIS A 86 -0.21 29.73 -5.56
C HIS A 86 0.88 28.95 -6.30
N THR A 87 1.52 29.57 -7.30
CA THR A 87 2.71 28.99 -7.94
C THR A 87 3.89 29.04 -6.99
N VAL A 88 4.48 27.88 -6.69
CA VAL A 88 5.69 27.74 -5.86
C VAL A 88 6.94 27.63 -6.72
N LEU A 89 6.88 26.78 -7.75
CA LEU A 89 7.91 26.62 -8.77
C LEU A 89 7.26 26.85 -10.14
N GLY A 90 7.79 27.78 -10.94
CA GLY A 90 7.21 28.10 -12.24
C GLY A 90 8.19 28.80 -13.16
N THR A 91 7.81 28.90 -14.43
CA THR A 91 8.67 29.34 -15.55
C THR A 91 8.85 30.86 -15.66
N THR A 92 8.08 31.65 -14.91
CA THR A 92 7.92 33.10 -15.13
C THR A 92 8.78 34.01 -14.22
N ASP A 93 9.56 33.46 -13.29
CA ASP A 93 10.36 34.23 -12.31
C ASP A 93 11.74 34.72 -12.84
N GLY A 94 11.75 35.34 -14.03
CA GLY A 94 12.68 36.40 -14.38
C GLY A 94 14.17 36.22 -14.00
N THR A 95 14.83 35.13 -14.38
CA THR A 95 16.29 35.12 -14.66
C THR A 95 16.69 34.04 -15.66
N ASP A 96 16.01 32.89 -15.68
CA ASP A 96 16.34 31.77 -16.59
C ASP A 96 15.12 31.31 -17.41
N LYS A 97 14.93 31.89 -18.60
CA LYS A 97 13.84 31.57 -19.56
C LYS A 97 13.99 30.19 -20.23
N ARG A 98 14.61 29.22 -19.56
CA ARG A 98 15.03 27.92 -20.15
C ARG A 98 14.37 26.71 -19.52
N VAL A 99 13.67 26.87 -18.39
CA VAL A 99 12.89 25.80 -17.77
C VAL A 99 11.47 25.88 -18.31
N ASP A 100 11.03 24.83 -18.99
CA ASP A 100 9.71 24.79 -19.60
C ASP A 100 8.72 23.97 -18.75
N PHE A 101 9.22 23.06 -17.90
CA PHE A 101 8.38 22.10 -17.17
C PHE A 101 8.94 21.73 -15.79
N PHE A 102 8.07 21.74 -14.78
CA PHE A 102 8.27 21.09 -13.48
C PHE A 102 7.43 19.81 -13.37
N TYR A 103 7.96 18.81 -12.66
CA TYR A 103 7.34 17.49 -12.51
C TYR A 103 7.41 16.97 -11.08
N TYR A 104 6.40 16.15 -10.72
CA TYR A 104 6.41 15.29 -9.54
C TYR A 104 6.80 16.01 -8.24
N PRO A 105 6.02 17.02 -7.80
CA PRO A 105 6.27 17.64 -6.51
C PRO A 105 6.29 16.57 -5.42
N THR A 106 7.33 16.58 -4.61
CA THR A 106 7.56 15.62 -3.53
C THR A 106 7.90 16.38 -2.27
N THR A 107 7.16 16.18 -1.18
CA THR A 107 7.29 17.01 0.02
C THR A 107 7.61 16.23 1.29
N THR A 108 8.35 16.87 2.19
CA THR A 108 8.51 16.44 3.58
C THR A 108 8.70 17.66 4.50
N THR A 109 8.64 17.49 5.81
CA THR A 109 8.75 18.58 6.78
C THR A 109 9.74 18.30 7.90
N LYS A 110 10.26 19.38 8.49
CA LYS A 110 11.02 19.33 9.75
C LYS A 110 10.74 20.60 10.55
N GLY A 111 10.02 20.45 11.66
CA GLY A 111 9.48 21.59 12.41
C GLY A 111 8.53 22.42 11.54
N ASN A 112 8.73 23.75 11.51
CA ASN A 112 7.92 24.67 10.69
C ASN A 112 8.43 24.81 9.24
N LYS A 113 9.41 23.99 8.83
CA LYS A 113 9.97 24.04 7.48
C LYS A 113 9.37 22.97 6.60
N VAL A 114 8.99 23.37 5.39
CA VAL A 114 8.56 22.48 4.31
C VAL A 114 9.66 22.36 3.29
N PHE A 115 10.06 21.14 2.96
CA PHE A 115 11.00 20.84 1.88
C PHE A 115 10.21 20.34 0.68
N LEU A 116 10.32 21.04 -0.46
CA LEU A 116 9.67 20.68 -1.71
C LEU A 116 10.73 20.37 -2.76
N LEU A 117 10.75 19.12 -3.19
CA LEU A 117 11.60 18.62 -4.28
C LEU A 117 10.76 18.44 -5.54
N ALA A 118 11.28 18.87 -6.68
CA ALA A 118 10.64 18.64 -7.98
C ALA A 118 11.68 18.39 -9.07
N GLY A 119 11.29 17.64 -10.10
CA GLY A 119 12.05 17.56 -11.34
C GLY A 119 11.84 18.81 -12.19
N SER A 120 12.89 19.31 -12.85
CA SER A 120 12.81 20.38 -13.83
C SER A 120 13.39 19.92 -15.17
N LEU A 121 12.71 20.23 -16.27
CA LEU A 121 13.21 19.99 -17.63
C LEU A 121 13.63 21.32 -18.24
N TYR A 122 14.93 21.44 -18.50
CA TYR A 122 15.51 22.63 -19.10
C TYR A 122 15.94 22.39 -20.53
N LYS A 123 15.58 23.33 -21.40
CA LYS A 123 16.03 23.36 -22.77
C LYS A 123 17.39 24.03 -22.83
N HIS A 124 18.42 23.27 -23.16
CA HIS A 124 19.73 23.85 -23.43
C HIS A 124 19.93 24.02 -24.93
N ARG A 125 20.62 25.10 -25.30
CA ARG A 125 21.10 25.37 -26.65
C ARG A 125 22.60 25.62 -26.58
N GLN A 126 23.37 24.86 -27.33
CA GLN A 126 24.81 25.03 -27.46
C GLN A 126 25.16 25.27 -28.92
N THR A 127 25.85 26.36 -29.21
CA THR A 127 26.32 26.65 -30.56
C THR A 127 27.82 26.33 -30.63
N VAL A 128 28.18 25.37 -31.49
CA VAL A 128 29.57 25.00 -31.77
C VAL A 128 29.83 25.28 -33.25
N GLY A 129 30.63 26.31 -33.54
CA GLY A 129 30.80 26.84 -34.89
C GLY A 129 29.48 27.38 -35.45
N ASN A 130 29.08 26.96 -36.67
CA ASN A 130 27.81 27.34 -37.29
C ASN A 130 26.64 26.40 -36.93
N ARG A 131 26.83 25.41 -36.05
CA ARG A 131 25.79 24.45 -35.67
C ARG A 131 25.27 24.76 -34.29
N THR A 132 23.95 24.89 -34.17
CA THR A 132 23.26 25.00 -32.89
C THR A 132 22.66 23.65 -32.54
N TYR A 133 23.14 23.05 -31.47
CA TYR A 133 22.60 21.86 -30.84
C TYR A 133 21.59 22.30 -29.80
N SER A 134 20.42 21.67 -29.79
CA SER A 134 19.42 21.88 -28.75
C SER A 134 18.99 20.56 -28.18
N GLY A 135 18.96 20.46 -26.86
CA GLY A 135 18.50 19.27 -26.15
C GLY A 135 17.73 19.66 -24.89
N PHE A 136 17.21 18.64 -24.23
CA PHE A 136 16.60 18.78 -22.91
C PHE A 136 17.40 17.99 -21.91
N ASN A 137 17.54 18.55 -20.72
CA ASN A 137 18.19 17.88 -19.61
C ASN A 137 17.26 17.98 -18.39
N LEU A 138 17.36 16.97 -17.53
CA LEU A 138 16.60 16.87 -16.29
C LEU A 138 17.46 17.32 -15.11
N ARG A 139 16.86 18.10 -14.21
CA ARG A 139 17.47 18.56 -12.96
C ARG A 139 16.53 18.30 -11.79
N LEU A 140 17.11 18.22 -10.60
CA LEU A 140 16.39 18.21 -9.33
C LEU A 140 16.50 19.59 -8.69
N GLU A 141 15.35 20.17 -8.38
CA GLU A 141 15.21 21.48 -7.76
C GLU A 141 14.58 21.32 -6.37
N LEU A 142 15.27 21.83 -5.35
CA LEU A 142 14.77 21.93 -3.98
C LEU A 142 14.42 23.37 -3.66
N VAL A 143 13.26 23.58 -3.04
CA VAL A 143 12.94 24.84 -2.37
C VAL A 143 12.49 24.54 -0.95
N VAL A 144 12.88 25.40 -0.01
CA VAL A 144 12.50 25.27 1.40
C VAL A 144 11.58 26.43 1.76
N GLY A 145 10.40 26.10 2.27
CA GLY A 145 9.41 27.03 2.77
C GLY A 145 9.43 27.12 4.29
N ASP A 146 9.15 28.30 4.82
CA ASP A 146 9.01 28.56 6.25
C ASP A 146 7.57 28.99 6.53
N VAL A 147 6.86 28.24 7.37
CA VAL A 147 5.46 28.49 7.70
C VAL A 147 5.36 29.74 8.58
N ARG A 148 4.45 30.66 8.22
CA ARG A 148 4.26 31.92 8.92
C ARG A 148 2.79 32.15 9.22
N GLU A 149 2.53 32.89 10.30
CA GLU A 149 1.22 33.45 10.56
C GLU A 149 0.84 34.44 9.43
N PRO A 150 -0.41 34.38 8.93
CA PRO A 150 -0.87 35.29 7.89
C PRO A 150 -0.80 36.74 8.39
N THR A 151 -0.27 37.62 7.55
CA THR A 151 -0.25 39.06 7.83
C THR A 151 -1.44 39.73 7.17
N SER A 152 -1.91 40.87 7.70
CA SER A 152 -3.04 41.62 7.15
C SER A 152 -2.83 42.10 5.70
N SER A 153 -1.57 42.15 5.24
CA SER A 153 -1.20 42.53 3.86
C SER A 153 -1.16 41.37 2.87
N GLU A 154 -0.90 40.14 3.33
CA GLU A 154 -0.79 38.93 2.50
C GLU A 154 -1.53 37.76 3.16
N PRO A 155 -2.87 37.82 3.29
CA PRO A 155 -3.64 36.88 4.09
C PRO A 155 -3.65 35.43 3.55
N THR A 156 -3.21 35.21 2.32
CA THR A 156 -3.22 33.91 1.64
C THR A 156 -1.84 33.23 1.57
N GLU A 157 -0.74 33.95 1.75
CA GLU A 157 0.61 33.35 1.76
C GLU A 157 0.94 32.81 3.14
N ARG A 158 0.63 31.51 3.36
CA ARG A 158 0.90 30.80 4.62
C ARG A 158 2.34 30.30 4.74
N ILE A 159 3.06 30.20 3.62
CA ILE A 159 4.41 29.64 3.56
C ILE A 159 5.27 30.58 2.73
N LYS A 160 6.33 31.11 3.35
CA LYS A 160 7.33 31.92 2.65
C LYS A 160 8.37 31.00 2.03
N TRP A 161 8.42 30.96 0.72
CA TRP A 161 9.37 30.13 -0.02
C TRP A 161 10.74 30.80 -0.19
N GLY A 162 11.81 30.02 0.03
CA GLY A 162 13.18 30.44 -0.21
C GLY A 162 13.57 30.44 -1.69
N GLN A 163 14.87 30.58 -1.94
CA GLN A 163 15.43 30.43 -3.28
C GLN A 163 15.46 28.97 -3.72
N ILE A 164 15.24 28.73 -5.01
CA ILE A 164 15.39 27.42 -5.65
C ILE A 164 16.87 27.05 -5.65
N ARG A 165 17.18 25.80 -5.29
CA ARG A 165 18.53 25.26 -5.23
C ARG A 165 18.60 23.97 -6.02
N SER A 166 19.63 23.83 -6.85
CA SER A 166 19.95 22.53 -7.44
C SER A 166 20.68 21.67 -6.42
N LEU A 167 20.19 20.45 -6.18
CA LEU A 167 20.73 19.55 -5.15
C LEU A 167 21.99 18.80 -5.57
N LEU A 168 22.09 18.45 -6.85
CA LEU A 168 23.15 17.61 -7.36
C LEU A 168 24.24 18.47 -7.97
N ASN A 169 25.43 18.43 -7.38
CA ASN A 169 26.64 18.97 -7.97
C ASN A 169 27.34 17.90 -8.84
N GLU A 170 28.30 18.32 -9.66
CA GLU A 170 29.05 17.39 -10.54
C GLU A 170 29.73 16.27 -9.75
N SER A 171 30.19 16.52 -8.51
CA SER A 171 30.82 15.49 -7.68
C SER A 171 29.87 14.40 -7.21
N THR A 172 28.62 14.71 -6.86
CA THR A 172 27.60 13.71 -6.45
C THR A 172 27.20 12.82 -7.63
N ILE A 173 27.17 13.39 -8.84
CA ILE A 173 26.91 12.66 -10.09
C ILE A 173 28.14 11.80 -10.46
N ALA A 174 29.35 12.35 -10.32
CA ALA A 174 30.61 11.65 -10.60
C ALA A 174 30.87 10.47 -9.66
N ALA A 175 30.37 10.53 -8.42
CA ALA A 175 30.43 9.40 -7.48
C ALA A 175 29.69 8.14 -7.99
N HIS A 176 28.83 8.28 -9.00
CA HIS A 176 28.15 7.18 -9.68
C HIS A 176 28.80 6.85 -11.03
N GLU A 177 30.06 7.23 -11.24
CA GLU A 177 30.87 6.92 -12.43
C GLU A 177 30.22 7.35 -13.76
N GLY A 178 29.35 8.37 -13.74
CA GLY A 178 28.62 8.82 -14.94
C GLY A 178 27.53 7.85 -15.41
N LYS A 179 27.08 6.92 -14.56
CA LYS A 179 26.02 5.95 -14.88
C LYS A 179 24.68 6.60 -15.25
N TRP A 180 24.41 7.80 -14.73
CA TRP A 180 23.12 8.49 -14.81
C TRP A 180 23.17 9.70 -15.74
N THR A 181 22.13 9.86 -16.55
CA THR A 181 21.94 10.97 -17.49
C THR A 181 20.89 11.97 -17.01
N GLY A 182 20.06 11.61 -16.03
CA GLY A 182 19.06 12.50 -15.45
C GLY A 182 18.45 11.94 -14.16
N PHE A 183 17.86 12.83 -13.37
CA PHE A 183 17.15 12.52 -12.13
C PHE A 183 15.81 13.24 -12.08
N LEU A 184 14.81 12.59 -11.50
CA LEU A 184 13.46 13.09 -11.27
C LEU A 184 13.03 12.74 -9.85
N ALA A 185 12.24 13.62 -9.23
CA ALA A 185 11.54 13.28 -8.01
C ALA A 185 10.46 12.24 -8.31
N ALA A 186 10.12 11.37 -7.35
CA ALA A 186 9.14 10.30 -7.56
C ALA A 186 7.68 10.76 -7.41
N GLY A 187 7.44 11.94 -6.85
CA GLY A 187 6.11 12.43 -6.49
C GLY A 187 5.63 11.86 -5.16
N GLY A 188 4.61 12.48 -4.58
CA GLY A 188 4.08 12.07 -3.28
C GLY A 188 4.96 12.53 -2.12
N SER A 189 5.15 11.70 -1.10
CA SER A 189 5.79 12.15 0.14
C SER A 189 7.23 11.64 0.27
N GLY A 190 8.12 12.51 0.75
CA GLY A 190 9.36 12.10 1.41
C GLY A 190 9.11 11.76 2.88
N VAL A 191 10.15 11.34 3.59
CA VAL A 191 10.07 11.00 5.02
C VAL A 191 11.14 11.75 5.81
N LEU A 192 10.75 12.27 6.98
CA LEU A 192 11.66 12.67 8.03
C LEU A 192 11.79 11.48 8.97
N MET A 193 12.98 10.88 9.04
CA MET A 193 13.25 9.76 9.93
C MET A 193 13.38 10.23 11.39
N GLU A 194 13.18 9.31 12.34
CA GLU A 194 13.29 9.56 13.78
C GLU A 194 14.67 10.10 14.20
N ASP A 195 15.73 9.71 13.50
CA ASP A 195 17.10 10.22 13.71
C ASP A 195 17.32 11.65 13.18
N GLY A 196 16.30 12.22 12.51
CA GLY A 196 16.32 13.55 11.93
C GLY A 196 16.79 13.61 10.47
N THR A 197 17.06 12.47 9.83
CA THR A 197 17.44 12.37 8.42
C THR A 197 16.23 12.66 7.51
N LEU A 198 16.42 13.56 6.55
CA LEU A 198 15.44 13.84 5.49
C LEU A 198 15.69 12.90 4.32
N VAL A 199 14.67 12.21 3.82
CA VAL A 199 14.79 11.28 2.70
C VAL A 199 13.71 11.55 1.66
N PHE A 200 14.10 11.59 0.38
CA PHE A 200 13.20 11.70 -0.75
C PHE A 200 13.34 10.51 -1.71
N PRO A 201 12.23 9.97 -2.22
CA PRO A 201 12.24 8.99 -3.29
C PRO A 201 12.53 9.66 -4.64
N LEU A 202 13.39 9.03 -5.44
CA LEU A 202 13.83 9.53 -6.75
C LEU A 202 13.75 8.45 -7.83
N MET A 203 13.66 8.91 -9.08
CA MET A 203 13.90 8.14 -10.27
C MET A 203 15.15 8.65 -10.99
N ALA A 204 16.02 7.77 -11.43
CA ALA A 204 17.20 8.08 -12.23
C ALA A 204 17.14 7.38 -13.59
N THR A 205 17.65 8.04 -14.62
CA THR A 205 17.66 7.51 -15.98
C THR A 205 19.09 7.31 -16.45
N ASN A 206 19.37 6.22 -17.16
CA ASN A 206 20.69 5.95 -17.75
C ASN A 206 20.79 6.42 -19.22
N ALA A 207 21.95 6.22 -19.86
CA ALA A 207 22.14 6.56 -21.27
C ALA A 207 21.30 5.70 -22.24
N ALA A 208 20.91 4.49 -21.83
CA ALA A 208 20.01 3.62 -22.58
C ALA A 208 18.52 4.01 -22.42
N LYS A 209 18.21 5.03 -21.60
CA LYS A 209 16.86 5.48 -21.23
C LYS A 209 16.06 4.47 -20.40
N ASP A 210 16.74 3.60 -19.67
CA ASP A 210 16.10 2.81 -18.62
C ASP A 210 15.97 3.67 -17.36
N ASP A 211 14.85 3.50 -16.66
CA ASP A 211 14.56 4.20 -15.41
C ASP A 211 14.77 3.30 -14.18
N TYR A 212 15.31 3.90 -13.13
CA TYR A 212 15.73 3.25 -11.89
C TYR A 212 15.17 3.99 -10.69
N SER A 213 14.74 3.25 -9.66
CA SER A 213 14.34 3.85 -8.39
C SER A 213 15.54 3.97 -7.44
N MET A 214 15.64 5.09 -6.73
CA MET A 214 16.67 5.35 -5.71
C MET A 214 16.17 6.38 -4.69
N ILE A 215 17.03 6.76 -3.74
CA ILE A 215 16.74 7.83 -2.79
C ILE A 215 17.82 8.90 -2.80
N ILE A 216 17.44 10.08 -2.33
CA ILE A 216 18.36 11.14 -1.92
C ILE A 216 18.06 11.51 -0.48
N TYR A 217 19.09 11.70 0.32
CA TYR A 217 18.92 11.98 1.75
C TYR A 217 19.88 13.04 2.26
N SER A 218 19.51 13.65 3.38
CA SER A 218 20.29 14.67 4.07
C SER A 218 20.22 14.46 5.58
N THR A 219 21.38 14.39 6.21
CA THR A 219 21.55 14.23 7.66
C THR A 219 21.83 15.56 8.37
N ASP A 220 21.95 16.66 7.62
CA ASP A 220 22.39 17.98 8.10
C ASP A 220 21.35 19.09 7.86
N ASN A 221 20.07 18.72 7.97
CA ASN A 221 18.92 19.62 7.79
C ASN A 221 18.78 20.20 6.37
N GLY A 222 19.15 19.42 5.35
CA GLY A 222 19.04 19.80 3.94
C GLY A 222 20.15 20.71 3.45
N SER A 223 21.29 20.78 4.16
CA SER A 223 22.44 21.59 3.76
C SER A 223 23.28 20.86 2.70
N THR A 224 23.49 19.55 2.88
CA THR A 224 24.12 18.65 1.90
C THR A 224 23.24 17.43 1.67
N TRP A 225 23.39 16.84 0.49
CA TRP A 225 22.56 15.73 0.03
C TRP A 225 23.41 14.63 -0.62
N ALA A 226 23.09 13.39 -0.31
CA ALA A 226 23.74 12.21 -0.84
C ALA A 226 22.72 11.29 -1.53
N LEU A 227 23.15 10.66 -2.63
CA LEU A 227 22.38 9.63 -3.34
C LEU A 227 22.69 8.26 -2.76
N SER A 228 21.72 7.34 -2.77
CA SER A 228 21.96 5.95 -2.40
C SER A 228 22.86 5.24 -3.41
N THR A 229 23.76 4.38 -2.92
CA THR A 229 24.70 3.62 -3.75
C THR A 229 24.07 2.39 -4.41
N GLY A 230 23.05 1.79 -3.78
CA GLY A 230 22.32 0.67 -4.34
C GLY A 230 21.41 1.13 -5.49
N VAL A 231 21.32 0.28 -6.51
CA VAL A 231 20.59 0.56 -7.75
C VAL A 231 19.62 -0.57 -8.01
N PHE A 232 18.36 -0.20 -8.20
CA PHE A 232 17.26 -1.13 -8.44
C PHE A 232 17.38 -1.82 -9.83
N PRO A 233 16.74 -2.98 -10.07
CA PRO A 233 16.55 -3.50 -11.43
C PRO A 233 15.94 -2.47 -12.42
N ALA A 234 16.35 -2.48 -13.68
CA ALA A 234 15.82 -1.54 -14.67
C ALA A 234 14.29 -1.62 -14.80
N ASN A 235 13.63 -0.47 -15.05
CA ASN A 235 12.20 -0.31 -15.37
C ASN A 235 11.21 -0.55 -14.22
N CYS A 236 11.67 -0.40 -13.00
CA CYS A 236 10.85 -0.47 -11.81
C CYS A 236 10.80 0.89 -11.13
N THR A 237 9.75 1.64 -11.46
CA THR A 237 9.60 3.06 -11.16
C THR A 237 8.52 3.30 -10.11
N GLY A 238 8.37 4.57 -9.71
CA GLY A 238 7.46 4.97 -8.64
C GLY A 238 7.89 4.39 -7.29
N PRO A 239 8.99 4.87 -6.70
CA PRO A 239 9.28 4.55 -5.32
C PRO A 239 8.39 5.31 -4.34
N ARG A 240 7.98 4.62 -3.27
CA ARG A 240 7.24 5.16 -2.12
C ARG A 240 8.02 4.74 -0.89
N ILE A 241 8.25 5.68 0.00
CA ILE A 241 9.11 5.46 1.16
C ILE A 241 8.38 5.81 2.44
N THR A 242 8.71 5.08 3.49
CA THR A 242 8.31 5.39 4.86
C THR A 242 9.34 4.83 5.83
N GLU A 243 9.27 5.19 7.10
CA GLU A 243 10.13 4.62 8.14
C GLU A 243 9.35 3.60 8.97
N TRP A 244 9.84 2.36 9.02
CA TRP A 244 9.25 1.27 9.79
C TRP A 244 10.33 0.56 10.62
N ASP A 245 10.09 0.35 11.91
CA ASP A 245 11.04 -0.27 12.86
C ASP A 245 12.47 0.34 12.80
N GLY A 246 12.56 1.67 12.71
CA GLY A 246 13.84 2.41 12.65
C GLY A 246 14.61 2.24 11.33
N SER A 247 13.98 1.63 10.32
CA SER A 247 14.56 1.37 9.01
C SER A 247 13.73 2.04 7.92
N LEU A 248 14.39 2.54 6.87
CA LEU A 248 13.69 3.08 5.71
C LEU A 248 13.08 1.91 4.93
N LEU A 249 11.75 1.84 4.86
CA LEU A 249 11.01 0.94 3.98
C LEU A 249 10.73 1.63 2.64
N MET A 250 11.15 1.03 1.54
CA MET A 250 10.88 1.51 0.19
C MET A 250 10.11 0.47 -0.62
N ILE A 251 8.96 0.82 -1.16
CA ILE A 251 8.16 -0.01 -2.07
C ILE A 251 8.18 0.61 -3.47
N VAL A 252 8.42 -0.21 -4.48
CA VAL A 252 8.34 0.19 -5.89
C VAL A 252 7.22 -0.59 -6.59
N ASN A 253 6.86 -0.21 -7.82
CA ASN A 253 5.83 -0.96 -8.58
C ASN A 253 6.27 -2.39 -8.95
N CYS A 254 7.54 -2.74 -8.69
CA CYS A 254 8.05 -4.09 -8.79
C CYS A 254 8.13 -4.73 -7.40
N LYS A 255 8.07 -6.06 -7.34
CA LYS A 255 7.99 -6.86 -6.10
C LYS A 255 9.23 -6.77 -5.18
N TYR A 256 9.66 -5.61 -4.72
CA TYR A 256 10.88 -5.50 -3.92
C TYR A 256 10.75 -4.43 -2.86
N GLU A 257 11.41 -4.69 -1.74
CA GLU A 257 11.60 -3.74 -0.66
C GLU A 257 13.09 -3.54 -0.36
N SER A 258 13.40 -2.38 0.23
CA SER A 258 14.68 -2.12 0.88
C SER A 258 14.42 -1.65 2.30
N ARG A 259 15.28 -2.06 3.23
CA ARG A 259 15.28 -1.68 4.66
C ARG A 259 16.56 -0.96 5.09
N ASP A 260 17.49 -0.75 4.16
CA ASP A 260 18.84 -0.28 4.43
C ASP A 260 19.20 0.91 3.53
N MET A 261 18.26 1.85 3.44
CA MET A 261 18.43 3.10 2.67
C MET A 261 18.71 2.84 1.17
N GLY A 262 18.09 1.80 0.61
CA GLY A 262 18.21 1.47 -0.81
C GLY A 262 19.49 0.72 -1.18
N THR A 263 20.29 0.24 -0.20
CA THR A 263 21.57 -0.43 -0.49
C THR A 263 21.40 -1.88 -0.90
N THR A 264 20.52 -2.63 -0.23
CA THR A 264 20.09 -3.97 -0.64
C THR A 264 18.58 -4.01 -0.88
N TRP A 265 18.19 -4.97 -1.71
CA TRP A 265 16.81 -5.15 -2.16
C TRP A 265 16.45 -6.62 -2.05
N THR A 266 15.35 -6.90 -1.36
CA THR A 266 14.79 -8.25 -1.22
C THR A 266 13.46 -8.32 -1.95
N GLU A 267 13.19 -9.43 -2.63
CA GLU A 267 11.87 -9.63 -3.23
C GLU A 267 10.82 -9.55 -2.11
N ALA A 268 9.81 -8.71 -2.31
CA ALA A 268 8.77 -8.39 -1.32
C ALA A 268 7.60 -9.40 -1.37
N ILE A 269 7.69 -10.48 -2.17
CA ILE A 269 6.67 -11.53 -2.16
C ILE A 269 6.65 -12.17 -0.77
N GLY A 270 5.59 -11.87 -0.04
CA GLY A 270 5.36 -12.41 1.30
C GLY A 270 6.23 -11.81 2.41
N THR A 271 7.07 -10.82 2.11
CA THR A 271 8.04 -10.20 3.03
C THR A 271 7.50 -8.93 3.70
N LEU A 272 6.47 -8.30 3.13
CA LEU A 272 5.60 -7.34 3.82
C LEU A 272 4.31 -8.05 4.20
N PRO A 273 4.21 -8.65 5.40
CA PRO A 273 2.97 -9.23 5.86
C PRO A 273 1.97 -8.08 6.00
N GLY A 274 1.14 -7.94 4.97
CA GLY A 274 0.09 -6.96 4.96
C GLY A 274 0.09 -5.93 3.83
N VAL A 275 1.15 -5.74 3.04
CA VAL A 275 1.08 -4.89 1.84
C VAL A 275 1.06 -5.77 0.61
N TRP A 276 0.04 -5.61 -0.22
CA TRP A 276 -0.22 -6.53 -1.32
C TRP A 276 0.32 -5.97 -2.62
N THR A 277 1.03 -6.77 -3.42
CA THR A 277 1.51 -6.33 -4.73
C THR A 277 1.42 -7.49 -5.73
N LYS A 278 0.92 -7.23 -6.94
CA LYS A 278 0.90 -8.21 -8.02
C LYS A 278 2.28 -8.43 -8.62
N SER A 279 2.46 -9.63 -9.17
CA SER A 279 3.75 -10.12 -9.65
C SER A 279 4.18 -9.57 -11.01
N ARG A 280 3.26 -9.04 -11.80
CA ARG A 280 3.50 -8.63 -13.19
C ARG A 280 2.51 -7.53 -13.58
N LEU A 281 2.93 -6.27 -13.49
CA LEU A 281 2.17 -5.17 -14.07
C LEU A 281 2.54 -5.07 -15.54
N LEU A 282 1.63 -5.48 -16.43
CA LEU A 282 1.61 -4.90 -17.77
C LEU A 282 1.23 -3.42 -17.62
N SER A 283 1.69 -2.53 -18.49
CA SER A 283 1.46 -1.08 -18.40
C SER A 283 -0.02 -0.63 -18.34
N TRP A 284 -0.96 -1.56 -18.48
CA TRP A 284 -2.41 -1.33 -18.43
C TRP A 284 -3.12 -2.12 -17.31
N ASP A 285 -2.39 -2.95 -16.55
CA ASP A 285 -2.92 -3.62 -15.36
C ASP A 285 -2.66 -2.72 -14.14
N LEU A 286 -3.71 -2.03 -13.70
CA LEU A 286 -3.69 -1.12 -12.54
C LEU A 286 -4.05 -1.84 -11.24
N SER A 287 -4.31 -3.14 -11.31
CA SER A 287 -4.77 -3.95 -10.19
C SER A 287 -3.66 -4.08 -9.15
N LEU A 288 -3.99 -3.83 -7.89
CA LEU A 288 -3.13 -4.05 -6.72
C LEU A 288 -1.86 -3.17 -6.66
N ARG A 289 -1.87 -1.98 -7.29
CA ARG A 289 -0.80 -0.99 -7.13
C ARG A 289 -0.97 -0.21 -5.82
N VAL A 290 0.11 -0.10 -5.05
CA VAL A 290 0.21 0.83 -3.90
C VAL A 290 0.45 2.24 -4.43
N GLU A 291 -0.46 3.17 -4.12
CA GLU A 291 -0.37 4.56 -4.59
C GLU A 291 0.29 5.48 -3.56
N ALA A 292 -0.07 5.34 -2.29
CA ALA A 292 0.49 6.07 -1.17
C ALA A 292 0.85 5.12 -0.02
N LEU A 293 1.92 5.43 0.72
CA LEU A 293 2.38 4.71 1.90
C LEU A 293 2.92 5.73 2.90
N ILE A 294 2.43 5.68 4.13
CA ILE A 294 2.92 6.49 5.26
C ILE A 294 2.95 5.64 6.54
N THR A 295 3.64 6.13 7.55
CA THR A 295 3.50 5.65 8.92
C THR A 295 2.79 6.68 9.78
N ALA A 296 2.02 6.16 10.74
CA ALA A 296 1.27 6.96 11.70
C ALA A 296 1.34 6.30 13.06
N THR A 297 1.21 7.11 14.12
CA THR A 297 0.96 6.60 15.47
C THR A 297 -0.49 6.90 15.81
N ILE A 298 -1.32 5.86 15.90
CA ILE A 298 -2.75 5.97 16.19
C ILE A 298 -2.97 5.29 17.54
N GLU A 299 -3.60 5.99 18.50
CA GLU A 299 -3.84 5.49 19.87
C GLU A 299 -2.57 4.89 20.53
N GLY A 300 -1.41 5.51 20.31
CA GLY A 300 -0.12 5.08 20.86
C GLY A 300 0.54 3.89 20.15
N ARG A 301 -0.01 3.40 19.04
CA ARG A 301 0.56 2.30 18.25
C ARG A 301 1.04 2.78 16.89
N LYS A 302 2.27 2.40 16.51
CA LYS A 302 2.84 2.69 15.19
C LYS A 302 2.24 1.70 14.17
N VAL A 303 1.69 2.22 13.08
CA VAL A 303 1.11 1.44 11.97
C VAL A 303 1.53 2.05 10.63
N MET A 304 1.51 1.25 9.57
CA MET A 304 1.60 1.73 8.19
C MET A 304 0.18 1.91 7.63
N LEU A 305 -0.04 3.04 6.96
CA LEU A 305 -1.23 3.33 6.20
C LEU A 305 -0.89 3.35 4.72
N TYR A 306 -1.67 2.68 3.89
CA TYR A 306 -1.44 2.70 2.46
C TYR A 306 -2.74 2.69 1.66
N THR A 307 -2.69 3.26 0.45
CA THR A 307 -3.81 3.19 -0.51
C THR A 307 -3.50 2.21 -1.63
N GLN A 308 -4.49 1.41 -1.99
CA GLN A 308 -4.35 0.40 -3.02
C GLN A 308 -5.65 0.20 -3.81
N ARG A 309 -5.53 0.00 -5.12
CA ARG A 309 -6.68 -0.36 -5.97
C ARG A 309 -6.88 -1.86 -6.06
N GLY A 310 -8.13 -2.31 -6.03
CA GLY A 310 -8.48 -3.73 -6.21
C GLY A 310 -9.96 -3.99 -5.97
N ASP A 311 -10.42 -5.22 -6.22
CA ASP A 311 -11.79 -5.66 -5.93
C ASP A 311 -11.88 -6.41 -4.61
N PHE A 312 -11.66 -5.72 -3.48
CA PHE A 312 -11.66 -6.38 -2.17
C PHE A 312 -13.07 -6.64 -1.61
N SER A 313 -14.12 -6.00 -2.15
CA SER A 313 -15.50 -6.27 -1.76
C SER A 313 -16.14 -7.44 -2.52
N GLY A 314 -15.57 -7.88 -3.65
CA GLY A 314 -16.14 -8.94 -4.49
C GLY A 314 -17.35 -8.50 -5.34
N GLU A 315 -17.66 -7.20 -5.34
CA GLU A 315 -18.76 -6.62 -6.13
C GLU A 315 -18.35 -6.24 -7.56
N LYS A 316 -17.19 -6.72 -8.04
CA LYS A 316 -16.59 -6.33 -9.34
C LYS A 316 -16.26 -4.85 -9.41
N SER A 317 -15.76 -4.29 -8.31
CA SER A 317 -15.23 -2.92 -8.28
C SER A 317 -13.71 -2.93 -8.36
N GLU A 318 -13.17 -3.54 -9.44
CA GLU A 318 -11.73 -3.73 -9.71
C GLU A 318 -10.88 -2.44 -9.67
N ARG A 319 -11.50 -1.27 -9.52
CA ARG A 319 -10.85 0.05 -9.60
C ARG A 319 -11.10 0.95 -8.39
N ALA A 320 -11.85 0.47 -7.40
CA ALA A 320 -12.00 1.22 -6.16
C ALA A 320 -10.64 1.36 -5.45
N LEU A 321 -10.37 2.57 -4.95
CA LEU A 321 -9.21 2.85 -4.12
C LEU A 321 -9.58 2.53 -2.67
N TYR A 322 -8.84 1.63 -2.04
CA TYR A 322 -9.03 1.23 -0.65
C TYR A 322 -7.95 1.81 0.24
N LEU A 323 -8.34 2.15 1.47
CA LEU A 323 -7.42 2.49 2.53
C LEU A 323 -7.15 1.26 3.39
N TRP A 324 -5.87 1.01 3.63
CA TRP A 324 -5.36 -0.10 4.40
C TRP A 324 -4.56 0.37 5.61
N VAL A 325 -4.67 -0.37 6.71
CA VAL A 325 -3.78 -0.30 7.87
C VAL A 325 -3.06 -1.63 8.00
N THR A 326 -1.76 -1.58 8.29
CA THR A 326 -0.97 -2.77 8.64
C THR A 326 0.05 -2.46 9.74
N ASP A 327 0.31 -3.44 10.59
CA ASP A 327 1.39 -3.43 11.58
C ASP A 327 2.59 -4.29 11.13
N ASN A 328 2.75 -4.50 9.82
CA ASN A 328 3.72 -5.42 9.23
C ASN A 328 3.51 -6.89 9.64
N ASN A 329 2.35 -7.21 10.22
CA ASN A 329 1.92 -8.57 10.52
C ASN A 329 0.53 -8.80 9.93
N ARG A 330 -0.45 -8.02 10.38
CA ARG A 330 -1.87 -8.04 10.02
C ARG A 330 -2.19 -6.90 9.07
N SER A 331 -3.26 -7.06 8.29
CA SER A 331 -3.80 -5.98 7.44
C SER A 331 -5.30 -5.95 7.43
N PHE A 332 -5.82 -4.74 7.58
CA PHE A 332 -7.23 -4.44 7.55
C PHE A 332 -7.49 -3.30 6.56
N TYR A 333 -8.64 -3.33 5.91
CA TYR A 333 -9.13 -2.22 5.09
C TYR A 333 -10.41 -1.64 5.66
N PHE A 334 -10.51 -0.32 5.64
CA PHE A 334 -11.70 0.40 6.09
C PHE A 334 -12.81 0.36 5.05
N GLY A 335 -12.43 0.20 3.78
CA GLY A 335 -13.36 0.23 2.66
C GLY A 335 -12.84 1.08 1.50
N PRO A 336 -13.66 1.23 0.45
CA PRO A 336 -13.31 2.08 -0.68
C PRO A 336 -13.38 3.56 -0.30
N VAL A 337 -12.24 4.25 -0.32
CA VAL A 337 -12.12 5.70 -0.09
C VAL A 337 -12.24 6.51 -1.39
N GLY A 338 -12.27 5.85 -2.54
CA GLY A 338 -12.52 6.47 -3.82
C GLY A 338 -13.05 5.49 -4.86
N MET A 339 -14.26 5.75 -5.36
CA MET A 339 -14.80 5.07 -6.54
C MET A 339 -14.41 5.86 -7.80
N ASP A 340 -13.85 5.17 -8.80
CA ASP A 340 -13.65 5.75 -10.11
C ASP A 340 -14.52 5.05 -11.16
N ASN A 341 -15.47 5.80 -11.71
CA ASN A 341 -16.41 5.32 -12.71
C ASN A 341 -15.89 5.55 -14.13
N ALA A 342 -14.74 6.21 -14.29
CA ALA A 342 -14.31 6.74 -15.58
C ALA A 342 -12.81 6.46 -15.87
N VAL A 343 -12.61 5.37 -16.63
CA VAL A 343 -11.52 5.16 -17.60
C VAL A 343 -10.23 4.47 -17.07
N ARG A 344 -9.50 3.86 -18.01
CA ARG A 344 -8.32 2.97 -17.90
C ARG A 344 -7.02 3.68 -17.43
N TRP A 345 -7.09 4.76 -16.65
CA TRP A 345 -5.95 5.66 -16.40
C TRP A 345 -5.50 5.62 -14.94
N GLU A 346 -4.20 5.87 -14.72
CA GLU A 346 -3.60 6.00 -13.39
C GLU A 346 -4.01 7.32 -12.73
N PHE A 347 -4.68 7.24 -11.59
CA PHE A 347 -5.00 8.41 -10.76
C PHE A 347 -4.24 8.31 -9.44
N PRO A 348 -3.04 8.91 -9.34
CA PRO A 348 -2.23 8.88 -8.13
C PRO A 348 -2.97 9.50 -6.94
N SER A 349 -2.68 8.96 -5.76
CA SER A 349 -3.12 9.49 -4.47
C SER A 349 -1.95 9.75 -3.54
N ASN A 350 -2.17 10.57 -2.52
CA ASN A 350 -1.21 10.82 -1.45
C ASN A 350 -1.94 10.87 -0.11
N LEU A 351 -1.29 10.34 0.93
CA LEU A 351 -1.80 10.29 2.30
C LEU A 351 -0.97 11.20 3.21
N LEU A 352 -1.64 11.79 4.20
CA LEU A 352 -1.01 12.54 5.27
C LEU A 352 -1.78 12.27 6.57
N TYR A 353 -1.07 11.83 7.61
CA TYR A 353 -1.61 11.76 8.96
C TYR A 353 -1.03 12.92 9.78
N SER A 354 -1.89 13.80 10.27
CA SER A 354 -1.48 14.95 11.09
C SER A 354 -2.56 15.32 12.08
N ASP A 355 -2.17 15.67 13.31
CA ASP A 355 -3.07 16.14 14.36
C ASP A 355 -4.28 15.21 14.62
N GLY A 356 -4.03 13.89 14.59
CA GLY A 356 -5.06 12.88 14.80
C GLY A 356 -6.01 12.67 13.63
N LYS A 357 -5.80 13.33 12.48
CA LYS A 357 -6.64 13.26 11.30
C LYS A 357 -5.89 12.63 10.12
N LEU A 358 -6.61 11.83 9.33
CA LEU A 358 -6.11 11.28 8.08
C LEU A 358 -6.62 12.09 6.89
N HIS A 359 -5.71 12.55 6.05
CA HIS A 359 -5.99 13.33 4.86
C HIS A 359 -5.60 12.54 3.61
N LEU A 360 -6.51 12.49 2.65
CA LEU A 360 -6.33 11.88 1.34
C LEU A 360 -6.47 12.94 0.25
N LEU A 361 -5.45 13.05 -0.59
CA LEU A 361 -5.51 13.82 -1.82
C LEU A 361 -5.47 12.87 -3.01
N GLN A 362 -6.57 12.78 -3.75
CA GLN A 362 -6.72 11.85 -4.87
C GLN A 362 -7.04 12.57 -6.19
N GLN A 363 -6.34 12.17 -7.25
CA GLN A 363 -6.61 12.65 -8.60
C GLN A 363 -7.90 12.02 -9.10
N LYS A 364 -8.73 12.77 -9.82
CA LYS A 364 -9.98 12.31 -10.41
C LYS A 364 -10.17 12.89 -11.79
N CYS A 365 -10.86 12.18 -12.68
CA CYS A 365 -11.29 12.76 -13.95
C CYS A 365 -12.59 13.53 -13.76
N CYS A 366 -12.71 14.70 -14.39
CA CYS A 366 -13.99 15.42 -14.47
C CYS A 366 -14.57 15.28 -15.89
N GLU A 367 -15.81 14.79 -15.98
CA GLU A 367 -16.69 14.63 -17.16
C GLU A 367 -16.60 13.31 -17.98
N VAL A 368 -17.78 12.70 -18.13
CA VAL A 368 -18.05 11.52 -18.98
C VAL A 368 -17.88 11.92 -20.44
N GLY A 369 -16.79 11.48 -21.06
CA GLY A 369 -16.47 11.72 -22.48
C GLY A 369 -15.13 12.42 -22.71
N ALA A 370 -14.62 13.21 -21.75
CA ALA A 370 -13.32 13.86 -21.83
C ALA A 370 -12.15 12.94 -21.43
N CYS A 371 -12.46 11.84 -20.75
CA CYS A 371 -11.50 10.88 -20.19
C CYS A 371 -10.79 10.02 -21.25
N GLN A 372 -11.13 10.13 -22.54
CA GLN A 372 -10.40 9.43 -23.59
C GLN A 372 -9.01 10.03 -23.84
N HIS A 373 -8.74 11.24 -23.34
CA HIS A 373 -7.46 11.95 -23.42
C HIS A 373 -7.10 12.50 -22.02
N PRO A 374 -5.83 12.80 -21.68
CA PRO A 374 -5.34 13.14 -20.32
C PRO A 374 -5.96 14.36 -19.60
N ALA A 375 -7.04 14.92 -20.14
CA ALA A 375 -7.14 16.36 -20.32
C ALA A 375 -8.04 17.10 -19.31
N VAL A 376 -8.70 16.40 -18.38
CA VAL A 376 -9.46 17.06 -17.30
C VAL A 376 -9.34 16.24 -16.02
N LEU A 377 -8.30 16.53 -15.24
CA LEU A 377 -7.97 15.87 -13.99
C LEU A 377 -8.14 16.85 -12.82
N GLY A 378 -9.21 16.71 -12.05
CA GLY A 378 -9.49 17.47 -10.82
C GLY A 378 -9.27 16.66 -9.56
N TRP A 379 -9.22 17.32 -8.41
CA TRP A 379 -8.87 16.68 -7.14
C TRP A 379 -10.03 16.71 -6.17
N GLN A 380 -10.28 15.54 -5.57
CA GLN A 380 -11.04 15.47 -4.33
C GLN A 380 -10.03 15.40 -3.18
N PHE A 381 -10.08 16.40 -2.31
CA PHE A 381 -9.55 16.26 -0.97
C PHE A 381 -10.63 15.55 -0.17
N ALA A 382 -10.27 14.53 0.59
CA ALA A 382 -11.13 13.96 1.61
C ALA A 382 -10.32 13.94 2.90
N SER A 383 -10.81 14.62 3.93
CA SER A 383 -10.37 14.35 5.29
C SER A 383 -11.25 13.22 5.82
N VAL A 384 -10.67 12.05 6.06
CA VAL A 384 -11.32 11.06 6.90
C VAL A 384 -11.01 11.51 8.32
N THR A 385 -11.94 12.24 8.94
CA THR A 385 -11.98 12.29 10.39
C THR A 385 -12.23 10.86 10.85
N ALA A 386 -11.50 10.41 11.86
CA ALA A 386 -11.68 9.13 12.54
C ALA A 386 -13.05 9.06 13.27
N GLU A 387 -14.14 9.31 12.54
CA GLU A 387 -15.53 9.22 12.99
C GLU A 387 -16.19 7.91 12.50
N GLU A 388 -15.39 6.94 12.03
CA GLU A 388 -15.74 5.51 11.99
C GLU A 388 -15.06 4.75 13.15
N GLN A 389 -14.96 5.43 14.30
CA GLN A 389 -14.30 5.02 15.54
C GLN A 389 -14.67 3.61 16.02
N SER A 390 -15.86 3.10 15.71
CA SER A 390 -16.25 1.76 16.18
C SER A 390 -15.46 0.60 15.54
N GLN A 391 -15.04 0.72 14.27
CA GLN A 391 -14.22 -0.31 13.61
C GLN A 391 -12.73 -0.11 13.90
N GLU A 392 -12.30 1.15 13.99
CA GLU A 392 -10.93 1.52 14.36
C GLU A 392 -10.61 1.11 15.81
N ASP A 393 -11.51 1.36 16.76
CA ASP A 393 -11.37 0.91 18.15
C ASP A 393 -11.42 -0.62 18.27
N ALA A 394 -12.23 -1.31 17.45
CA ALA A 394 -12.27 -2.78 17.42
C ALA A 394 -10.96 -3.37 16.86
N PHE A 395 -10.45 -2.83 15.76
CA PHE A 395 -9.17 -3.24 15.18
C PHE A 395 -7.98 -2.88 16.10
N ILE A 396 -7.96 -1.67 16.67
CA ILE A 396 -6.90 -1.22 17.58
C ILE A 396 -6.94 -1.98 18.92
N SER A 397 -8.13 -2.30 19.43
CA SER A 397 -8.29 -3.13 20.63
C SER A 397 -7.92 -4.60 20.37
N SER A 398 -8.17 -5.13 19.17
CA SER A 398 -7.76 -6.49 18.78
C SER A 398 -6.24 -6.66 18.82
N PHE A 399 -5.46 -5.59 18.59
CA PHE A 399 -4.00 -5.63 18.75
C PHE A 399 -3.52 -5.94 20.19
N SER A 400 -4.41 -6.06 21.17
CA SER A 400 -4.12 -6.45 22.57
C SER A 400 -4.07 -7.97 22.78
N ILE A 401 -4.39 -8.76 21.74
CA ILE A 401 -4.55 -10.23 21.77
C ILE A 401 -3.35 -10.85 21.01
N PRO A 402 -2.79 -11.98 21.48
CA PRO A 402 -1.38 -12.35 21.22
C PRO A 402 -1.09 -12.67 19.75
N THR A 403 0.00 -12.10 19.21
CA THR A 403 0.90 -12.42 18.06
C THR A 403 0.41 -13.17 16.80
N ALA A 404 -0.82 -13.65 16.72
CA ALA A 404 -1.39 -14.37 15.60
C ALA A 404 -1.80 -13.40 14.48
N LEU A 405 -1.73 -13.87 13.24
CA LEU A 405 -2.22 -13.18 12.04
C LEU A 405 -3.76 -13.14 12.01
N VAL A 406 -4.41 -14.24 12.40
CA VAL A 406 -5.87 -14.34 12.52
C VAL A 406 -6.22 -15.09 13.79
N ALA A 407 -7.27 -14.65 14.49
CA ALA A 407 -7.84 -15.31 15.65
C ALA A 407 -9.35 -15.22 15.53
N PHE A 408 -10.07 -16.32 15.73
CA PHE A 408 -11.51 -16.28 15.63
C PHE A 408 -12.17 -15.90 16.95
N SER A 409 -13.09 -14.93 16.91
CA SER A 409 -13.76 -14.43 18.10
C SER A 409 -14.61 -15.53 18.77
N PRO A 410 -14.57 -15.63 20.11
CA PRO A 410 -15.44 -16.54 20.86
C PRO A 410 -16.94 -16.25 20.71
N ASP A 411 -17.29 -14.96 20.57
CA ASP A 411 -18.68 -14.48 20.59
C ASP A 411 -19.14 -13.98 19.20
N GLY A 412 -18.22 -13.68 18.30
CA GLY A 412 -18.47 -13.14 16.95
C GLY A 412 -18.97 -14.17 15.93
N ALA A 413 -20.02 -14.92 16.21
CA ALA A 413 -20.67 -15.76 15.20
C ALA A 413 -22.03 -15.17 14.83
N SER A 414 -22.18 -14.76 13.57
CA SER A 414 -23.45 -14.31 12.99
C SER A 414 -23.83 -15.24 11.84
N ASN A 415 -25.09 -15.71 11.85
CA ASN A 415 -25.79 -16.43 10.77
C ASN A 415 -24.91 -17.01 9.64
N GLY A 416 -24.16 -18.08 9.91
CA GLY A 416 -23.33 -18.78 8.91
C GLY A 416 -21.90 -18.24 8.71
N THR A 417 -21.41 -17.36 9.59
CA THR A 417 -20.05 -16.79 9.54
C THR A 417 -19.36 -16.87 10.90
N TRP A 418 -18.09 -17.29 10.92
CA TRP A 418 -17.19 -17.15 12.06
C TRP A 418 -16.35 -15.90 11.87
N ILE A 419 -16.56 -14.89 12.72
CA ILE A 419 -15.90 -13.60 12.59
C ILE A 419 -14.49 -13.68 13.14
N ASP A 420 -13.53 -13.25 12.32
CA ASP A 420 -12.17 -12.97 12.75
C ASP A 420 -12.18 -11.81 13.75
N GLU A 421 -11.58 -12.02 14.92
CA GLU A 421 -11.45 -11.03 15.99
C GLU A 421 -10.68 -9.78 15.53
N TYR A 422 -9.80 -9.93 14.54
CA TYR A 422 -9.10 -8.81 13.89
C TYR A 422 -9.88 -8.21 12.72
N LEU A 423 -11.08 -8.73 12.42
CA LEU A 423 -11.96 -8.30 11.32
C LEU A 423 -11.31 -8.34 9.93
N CYS A 424 -10.22 -9.09 9.76
CA CYS A 424 -9.46 -9.15 8.52
C CYS A 424 -10.00 -10.24 7.58
N LEU A 425 -10.28 -11.44 8.12
CA LEU A 425 -10.59 -12.61 7.30
C LEU A 425 -11.56 -13.61 7.97
N ASN A 426 -12.86 -13.42 7.73
CA ASN A 426 -13.91 -14.30 8.26
C ASN A 426 -13.92 -15.70 7.60
N ALA A 427 -14.46 -16.70 8.31
CA ALA A 427 -14.71 -18.04 7.77
C ALA A 427 -16.20 -18.30 7.56
N ALA A 428 -16.53 -19.06 6.52
CA ALA A 428 -17.90 -19.50 6.25
C ALA A 428 -18.21 -20.75 7.07
N VAL A 429 -19.37 -20.77 7.72
CA VAL A 429 -19.83 -21.87 8.57
C VAL A 429 -21.12 -22.45 8.01
N THR A 430 -21.13 -23.75 7.78
CA THR A 430 -22.28 -24.48 7.24
C THR A 430 -22.75 -25.52 8.26
N ASN A 431 -24.07 -25.55 8.52
CA ASN A 431 -24.75 -26.58 9.32
C ASN A 431 -24.08 -26.91 10.68
N ALA A 432 -23.53 -25.91 11.35
CA ALA A 432 -22.88 -26.05 12.64
C ALA A 432 -23.66 -25.34 13.75
N THR A 433 -23.57 -25.85 14.97
CA THR A 433 -24.17 -25.24 16.16
C THR A 433 -23.12 -24.43 16.91
N LYS A 434 -23.44 -23.18 17.27
CA LYS A 434 -22.53 -22.32 18.04
C LYS A 434 -22.31 -22.91 19.44
N VAL A 435 -21.05 -22.97 19.88
CA VAL A 435 -20.67 -23.31 21.26
C VAL A 435 -19.76 -22.23 21.82
N LYS A 436 -19.47 -22.28 23.12
CA LYS A 436 -18.51 -21.36 23.72
C LYS A 436 -17.15 -21.50 23.01
N ASP A 437 -16.63 -20.38 22.53
CA ASP A 437 -15.32 -20.25 21.86
C ASP A 437 -15.22 -20.95 20.49
N GLY A 438 -16.34 -21.30 19.84
CA GLY A 438 -16.34 -21.85 18.48
C GLY A 438 -17.63 -22.56 18.03
N PHE A 439 -17.49 -23.69 17.34
CA PHE A 439 -18.61 -24.41 16.72
C PHE A 439 -18.57 -25.91 16.95
N GLN A 440 -19.75 -26.52 17.04
CA GLN A 440 -19.94 -27.96 17.04
C GLN A 440 -20.52 -28.40 15.70
N LEU A 441 -19.77 -29.28 15.04
CA LEU A 441 -20.09 -29.92 13.77
C LEU A 441 -20.75 -31.27 14.09
N THR A 442 -22.00 -31.48 13.67
CA THR A 442 -22.79 -32.70 13.95
C THR A 442 -23.43 -33.33 12.72
N GLU A 443 -23.65 -32.54 11.66
CA GLU A 443 -24.29 -32.98 10.42
C GLU A 443 -23.25 -33.45 9.38
N SER A 444 -23.67 -34.25 8.41
CA SER A 444 -22.80 -34.81 7.37
C SER A 444 -22.23 -33.80 6.38
N ASN A 445 -22.81 -32.60 6.34
CA ASN A 445 -22.37 -31.45 5.56
C ASN A 445 -22.01 -30.26 6.48
N SER A 446 -21.79 -30.53 7.78
CA SER A 446 -21.34 -29.50 8.71
C SER A 446 -19.84 -29.26 8.57
N GLY A 447 -19.47 -28.00 8.43
CA GLY A 447 -18.08 -27.62 8.23
C GLY A 447 -17.83 -26.13 8.35
N VAL A 448 -16.56 -25.80 8.56
CA VAL A 448 -16.03 -24.44 8.51
C VAL A 448 -15.07 -24.37 7.35
N LEU A 449 -15.41 -23.58 6.33
CA LEU A 449 -14.58 -23.35 5.16
C LEU A 449 -14.00 -21.94 5.24
N TRP A 450 -12.67 -21.87 5.22
CA TRP A 450 -11.95 -20.63 5.42
C TRP A 450 -10.95 -20.38 4.30
N PHE A 451 -11.34 -19.51 3.36
CA PHE A 451 -10.47 -19.09 2.26
C PHE A 451 -9.50 -18.03 2.73
N VAL A 452 -8.22 -18.35 2.63
CA VAL A 452 -7.13 -17.41 2.91
C VAL A 452 -6.66 -16.76 1.62
N ASN A 453 -6.42 -17.56 0.58
CA ASN A 453 -6.10 -17.09 -0.76
C ASN A 453 -7.02 -17.74 -1.80
N THR A 454 -7.38 -17.03 -2.86
CA THR A 454 -8.26 -17.46 -3.95
C THR A 454 -7.61 -17.26 -5.30
N ARG A 455 -7.92 -18.14 -6.28
CA ARG A 455 -7.33 -18.08 -7.63
C ARG A 455 -7.74 -16.87 -8.45
N ASP A 456 -8.90 -16.28 -8.15
CA ASP A 456 -9.34 -15.04 -8.79
C ASP A 456 -8.51 -13.88 -8.22
N ASP A 457 -8.29 -12.83 -9.04
CA ASP A 457 -7.41 -11.66 -8.86
C ASP A 457 -7.45 -10.90 -7.51
N ASN A 458 -8.22 -11.39 -6.55
CA ASN A 458 -8.44 -10.93 -5.19
C ASN A 458 -7.56 -11.70 -4.19
N VAL A 459 -6.28 -11.89 -4.50
CA VAL A 459 -5.33 -12.59 -3.63
C VAL A 459 -5.26 -11.90 -2.27
N ARG A 460 -5.74 -12.59 -1.22
CA ARG A 460 -5.65 -12.16 0.17
C ARG A 460 -4.50 -12.95 0.82
N HIS A 461 -3.61 -12.25 1.53
CA HIS A 461 -2.50 -12.81 2.32
C HIS A 461 -1.41 -13.60 1.55
N VAL A 462 -0.74 -12.96 0.58
CA VAL A 462 0.47 -13.50 -0.11
C VAL A 462 1.54 -14.00 0.87
N SER A 463 1.67 -13.41 2.07
CA SER A 463 2.66 -13.80 3.08
C SER A 463 2.53 -15.23 3.62
N LEU A 464 1.37 -15.88 3.43
CA LEU A 464 1.15 -17.27 3.84
C LEU A 464 1.56 -18.28 2.77
N SER A 465 2.11 -17.83 1.64
CA SER A 465 2.51 -18.69 0.53
C SER A 465 3.66 -19.63 0.85
N HIS A 466 4.48 -19.31 1.85
CA HIS A 466 5.72 -20.03 2.13
C HIS A 466 5.78 -20.56 3.56
N ASN A 467 5.25 -19.80 4.52
CA ASN A 467 5.26 -20.21 5.92
C ASN A 467 3.93 -19.90 6.58
N PHE A 468 3.36 -20.89 7.28
CA PHE A 468 2.24 -20.64 8.18
C PHE A 468 2.18 -21.68 9.29
N THR A 469 1.51 -21.33 10.39
CA THR A 469 1.07 -22.28 11.41
C THR A 469 -0.39 -22.02 11.73
N LEU A 470 -1.25 -23.01 11.51
CA LEU A 470 -2.64 -23.03 11.97
C LEU A 470 -2.72 -23.86 13.25
N VAL A 471 -3.31 -23.31 14.31
CA VAL A 471 -3.54 -23.98 15.58
C VAL A 471 -5.04 -23.96 15.91
N ALA A 472 -5.59 -25.07 16.38
CA ALA A 472 -6.98 -25.16 16.81
C ALA A 472 -7.12 -26.10 18.02
N SER A 473 -8.14 -25.87 18.85
CA SER A 473 -8.57 -26.80 19.90
C SER A 473 -9.75 -27.63 19.37
N VAL A 474 -9.63 -28.95 19.44
CA VAL A 474 -10.66 -29.88 18.93
C VAL A 474 -11.08 -30.87 20.00
N THR A 475 -12.37 -31.17 20.07
CA THR A 475 -12.90 -32.24 20.94
C THR A 475 -13.77 -33.17 20.12
N ILE A 476 -13.38 -34.44 20.03
CA ILE A 476 -14.14 -35.48 19.34
C ILE A 476 -15.17 -36.06 20.33
N GLU A 477 -16.46 -35.84 20.08
CA GLU A 477 -17.53 -36.23 20.99
C GLU A 477 -17.89 -37.73 20.87
N GLU A 478 -17.85 -38.24 19.64
CA GLU A 478 -18.23 -39.62 19.32
C GLU A 478 -17.22 -40.27 18.38
N VAL A 479 -17.08 -41.59 18.51
CA VAL A 479 -16.22 -42.39 17.64
C VAL A 479 -16.82 -42.41 16.24
N PRO A 480 -16.05 -42.09 15.19
CA PRO A 480 -16.58 -42.09 13.83
C PRO A 480 -16.78 -43.53 13.35
N SER A 481 -17.68 -43.72 12.37
CA SER A 481 -17.89 -45.03 11.75
C SER A 481 -16.70 -45.46 10.87
N ASN A 482 -16.00 -44.52 10.25
CA ASN A 482 -14.88 -44.73 9.34
C ASN A 482 -13.75 -43.71 9.64
N SER A 483 -12.66 -43.75 8.88
CA SER A 483 -11.65 -42.68 8.90
C SER A 483 -12.28 -41.37 8.41
N THR A 484 -12.33 -40.36 9.29
CA THR A 484 -13.05 -39.09 9.05
C THR A 484 -12.07 -37.92 9.06
N LEU A 485 -12.19 -37.02 8.08
CA LEU A 485 -11.39 -35.79 8.02
C LEU A 485 -11.80 -34.81 9.12
N LEU A 486 -10.79 -34.27 9.81
CA LEU A 486 -11.00 -33.27 10.86
C LEU A 486 -10.61 -31.88 10.38
N LEU A 487 -9.37 -31.74 9.92
CA LEU A 487 -8.78 -30.47 9.51
C LEU A 487 -7.93 -30.70 8.27
N THR A 488 -8.20 -29.95 7.21
CA THR A 488 -7.40 -29.97 5.99
C THR A 488 -6.98 -28.56 5.58
N ALA A 489 -5.83 -28.47 4.94
CA ALA A 489 -5.36 -27.30 4.24
C ALA A 489 -5.12 -27.69 2.78
N THR A 490 -5.79 -27.01 1.86
CA THR A 490 -5.55 -27.16 0.43
C THR A 490 -4.67 -26.02 -0.04
N LEU A 491 -3.57 -26.38 -0.71
CA LEU A 491 -2.50 -25.52 -1.19
C LEU A 491 -2.41 -25.69 -2.71
N ALA A 492 -2.73 -24.67 -3.50
CA ALA A 492 -2.55 -24.75 -4.95
C ALA A 492 -1.68 -23.65 -5.53
N ASN A 493 -0.96 -24.02 -6.58
CA ASN A 493 -0.29 -23.11 -7.51
C ASN A 493 -0.81 -23.38 -8.94
N ASN A 494 -0.32 -22.63 -9.93
CA ASN A 494 -0.70 -22.77 -11.35
C ASN A 494 -0.65 -24.20 -11.92
N ASN A 495 0.16 -25.09 -11.34
CA ASN A 495 0.51 -26.39 -11.91
C ASN A 495 0.09 -27.58 -11.04
N SER A 496 -0.25 -27.38 -9.76
CA SER A 496 -0.56 -28.48 -8.84
C SER A 496 -1.41 -28.04 -7.65
N ASN A 497 -2.24 -28.97 -7.18
CA ASN A 497 -2.98 -28.89 -5.91
C ASN A 497 -2.36 -29.89 -4.94
N HIS A 498 -2.08 -29.46 -3.72
CA HIS A 498 -1.61 -30.31 -2.62
C HIS A 498 -2.56 -30.15 -1.44
N THR A 499 -2.76 -31.23 -0.71
CA THR A 499 -3.57 -31.22 0.51
C THR A 499 -2.75 -31.78 1.65
N MET A 500 -2.75 -31.09 2.77
CA MET A 500 -2.25 -31.61 4.04
C MET A 500 -3.39 -31.62 5.06
N GLY A 501 -3.40 -32.59 5.96
CA GLY A 501 -4.48 -32.64 6.93
C GLY A 501 -4.36 -33.73 7.97
N LEU A 502 -5.36 -33.72 8.83
CA LEU A 502 -5.51 -34.61 9.97
C LEU A 502 -6.88 -35.28 9.88
N SER A 503 -6.88 -36.60 10.00
CA SER A 503 -8.08 -37.43 10.15
C SER A 503 -8.01 -38.27 11.42
N TYR A 504 -9.15 -38.79 11.84
CA TYR A 504 -9.28 -39.66 13.00
C TYR A 504 -10.14 -40.88 12.67
N THR A 505 -9.83 -42.01 13.29
CA THR A 505 -10.40 -43.32 12.95
C THR A 505 -11.24 -43.92 14.08
N ALA A 506 -12.05 -44.92 13.72
CA ALA A 506 -12.86 -45.70 14.66
C ALA A 506 -12.00 -46.46 15.71
N ASP A 507 -10.76 -46.84 15.37
CA ASP A 507 -9.81 -47.50 16.28
C ASP A 507 -9.04 -46.52 17.19
N LYS A 508 -9.54 -45.29 17.32
CA LYS A 508 -9.00 -44.22 18.17
C LYS A 508 -7.58 -43.79 17.84
N LYS A 509 -7.25 -43.76 16.54
CA LYS A 509 -5.94 -43.29 16.06
C LYS A 509 -6.07 -42.03 15.24
N TRP A 510 -5.03 -41.20 15.33
CA TRP A 510 -4.83 -40.10 14.40
C TRP A 510 -4.16 -40.61 13.12
N GLU A 511 -4.53 -40.01 11.99
CA GLU A 511 -3.93 -40.25 10.70
C GLU A 511 -3.57 -38.93 10.04
N THR A 512 -2.37 -38.84 9.48
CA THR A 512 -1.95 -37.69 8.69
C THR A 512 -2.18 -37.96 7.21
N MET A 513 -2.64 -36.93 6.52
CA MET A 513 -2.82 -36.94 5.08
C MET A 513 -1.85 -35.91 4.47
N PHE A 514 -0.99 -36.39 3.58
CA PHE A 514 -0.14 -35.55 2.73
C PHE A 514 -0.33 -36.07 1.30
N GLU A 515 -0.96 -35.28 0.44
CA GLU A 515 -1.42 -35.69 -0.91
C GLU A 515 -2.46 -36.84 -0.88
N GLU A 516 -2.55 -37.60 -1.98
CA GLU A 516 -3.45 -38.77 -2.14
C GLU A 516 -3.04 -39.97 -1.26
N ASN A 517 -1.88 -39.91 -0.60
CA ASN A 517 -1.35 -41.00 0.22
C ASN A 517 -1.60 -40.73 1.72
N LYS A 518 -2.55 -41.46 2.31
CA LYS A 518 -2.71 -41.51 3.77
C LYS A 518 -1.54 -42.26 4.39
N LYS A 519 -0.76 -41.59 5.24
CA LYS A 519 0.28 -42.23 6.06
C LYS A 519 -0.19 -42.35 7.49
N THR A 520 -0.36 -43.58 7.97
CA THR A 520 -0.77 -43.88 9.34
C THR A 520 0.42 -43.76 10.29
N ARG A 521 0.69 -42.57 10.84
CA ARG A 521 1.55 -42.42 12.02
C ARG A 521 0.69 -42.42 13.28
N ARG A 522 0.99 -43.37 14.18
CA ARG A 522 0.05 -43.80 15.23
C ARG A 522 0.29 -43.03 16.53
N SER A 523 -0.51 -41.99 16.76
CA SER A 523 -0.84 -41.55 18.12
C SER A 523 -2.32 -41.81 18.40
N THR A 524 -2.66 -42.03 19.67
CA THR A 524 -4.04 -42.32 20.08
C THR A 524 -4.77 -41.05 20.48
N TRP A 525 -6.07 -40.99 20.20
CA TRP A 525 -6.96 -39.92 20.64
C TRP A 525 -7.96 -40.42 21.69
N VAL A 526 -8.47 -39.49 22.50
CA VAL A 526 -9.41 -39.82 23.58
C VAL A 526 -10.75 -39.10 23.35
N PRO A 527 -11.88 -39.83 23.30
CA PRO A 527 -13.19 -39.19 23.19
C PRO A 527 -13.45 -38.22 24.33
N LYS A 528 -14.10 -37.09 24.01
CA LYS A 528 -14.45 -36.00 24.94
C LYS A 528 -13.26 -35.34 25.63
N LYS A 529 -12.04 -35.63 25.18
CA LYS A 529 -10.84 -34.91 25.58
C LYS A 529 -10.56 -33.82 24.54
N GLU A 530 -10.27 -32.62 25.03
CA GLU A 530 -9.77 -31.55 24.19
C GLU A 530 -8.32 -31.85 23.79
N HIS A 531 -8.03 -31.74 22.50
CA HIS A 531 -6.72 -31.89 21.91
C HIS A 531 -6.35 -30.60 21.16
N GLN A 532 -5.10 -30.17 21.28
CA GLN A 532 -4.58 -29.08 20.45
C GLN A 532 -4.02 -29.68 19.16
N VAL A 533 -4.47 -29.19 18.02
CA VAL A 533 -4.00 -29.63 16.70
C VAL A 533 -3.32 -28.48 16.00
N ALA A 534 -2.24 -28.77 15.27
CA ALA A 534 -1.60 -27.77 14.44
C ALA A 534 -1.19 -28.32 13.07
N LEU A 535 -1.38 -27.48 12.05
CA LEU A 535 -0.84 -27.66 10.70
C LEU A 535 0.22 -26.59 10.48
N MET A 536 1.42 -26.99 10.10
CA MET A 536 2.51 -26.07 9.84
C MET A 536 3.12 -26.32 8.47
N LEU A 537 3.30 -25.24 7.71
CA LEU A 537 4.07 -25.22 6.47
C LEU A 537 5.33 -24.37 6.71
N GLN A 538 6.49 -24.95 6.41
CA GLN A 538 7.77 -24.25 6.43
C GLN A 538 8.48 -24.45 5.08
N VAL A 539 8.41 -23.43 4.22
CA VAL A 539 8.90 -23.41 2.83
C VAL A 539 8.21 -24.47 1.98
N LYS A 540 8.60 -25.75 2.10
CA LYS A 540 7.97 -26.91 1.43
C LYS A 540 7.64 -28.04 2.38
N LYS A 541 8.02 -27.91 3.65
CA LYS A 541 7.89 -28.94 4.66
C LYS A 541 6.54 -28.78 5.35
N ALA A 542 5.62 -29.69 5.11
CA ALA A 542 4.33 -29.75 5.77
C ALA A 542 4.42 -30.68 6.98
N SER A 543 3.93 -30.22 8.12
CA SER A 543 3.97 -30.97 9.37
C SER A 543 2.67 -30.84 10.16
N VAL A 544 2.35 -31.89 10.91
CA VAL A 544 1.13 -32.00 11.72
C VAL A 544 1.52 -32.30 13.15
N TYR A 545 0.94 -31.57 14.11
CA TYR A 545 1.20 -31.73 15.54
C TYR A 545 -0.10 -31.97 16.31
N ILE A 546 0.00 -32.79 17.36
CA ILE A 546 -1.07 -33.04 18.35
C ILE A 546 -0.50 -32.82 19.74
N ASP A 547 -1.13 -31.96 20.54
CA ASP A 547 -0.75 -31.66 21.92
C ASP A 547 0.76 -31.30 22.02
N GLY A 548 1.26 -30.52 21.05
CA GLY A 548 2.68 -30.12 20.95
C GLY A 548 3.63 -31.18 20.39
N ASN A 549 3.18 -32.41 20.11
CA ASN A 549 4.03 -33.49 19.61
C ASN A 549 3.87 -33.66 18.09
N SER A 550 4.99 -33.82 17.37
CA SER A 550 4.99 -34.07 15.92
C SER A 550 4.37 -35.43 15.61
N LEU A 551 3.31 -35.42 14.81
CA LEU A 551 2.64 -36.63 14.33
C LEU A 551 3.22 -37.10 13.01
N GLY A 552 3.51 -36.16 12.10
CA GLY A 552 3.95 -36.47 10.75
C GLY A 552 4.53 -35.25 10.06
N GLU A 553 5.44 -35.50 9.13
CA GLU A 553 6.09 -34.46 8.35
C GLU A 553 6.48 -35.00 6.99
N GLU A 554 6.24 -34.20 5.96
CA GLU A 554 6.51 -34.53 4.56
C GLU A 554 6.91 -33.27 3.79
N GLU A 555 7.78 -33.46 2.79
CA GLU A 555 8.12 -32.39 1.86
C GLU A 555 7.13 -32.41 0.70
N LEU A 556 6.36 -31.34 0.55
CA LEU A 556 5.41 -31.19 -0.54
C LEU A 556 6.16 -30.84 -1.83
N PRO A 557 5.77 -31.41 -2.99
CA PRO A 557 6.43 -31.16 -4.27
C PRO A 557 6.03 -29.80 -4.87
N LEU A 558 6.05 -28.74 -4.06
CA LEU A 558 5.90 -27.36 -4.49
C LEU A 558 7.11 -26.96 -5.33
N LYS A 559 6.89 -26.69 -6.62
CA LYS A 559 7.95 -26.32 -7.58
C LYS A 559 8.19 -24.80 -7.57
N GLY A 560 9.44 -24.41 -7.38
CA GLY A 560 9.88 -23.00 -7.42
C GLY A 560 9.64 -22.20 -6.13
N GLU A 561 9.87 -20.89 -6.23
CA GLU A 561 9.60 -19.86 -5.21
C GLU A 561 8.25 -19.15 -5.46
N ALA A 562 7.42 -19.68 -6.37
CA ALA A 562 6.16 -19.07 -6.73
C ALA A 562 5.18 -19.09 -5.54
N PRO A 563 4.44 -18.00 -5.27
CA PRO A 563 3.47 -17.98 -4.20
C PRO A 563 2.31 -18.95 -4.46
N LEU A 564 1.68 -19.45 -3.39
CA LEU A 564 0.42 -20.19 -3.47
C LEU A 564 -0.65 -19.25 -4.00
N GLU A 565 -1.42 -19.70 -5.00
CA GLU A 565 -2.56 -18.96 -5.57
C GLU A 565 -3.87 -19.30 -4.86
N LEU A 566 -3.93 -20.47 -4.21
CA LEU A 566 -5.07 -20.91 -3.43
C LEU A 566 -4.56 -21.47 -2.11
N LEU A 567 -5.11 -20.96 -1.01
CA LEU A 567 -4.92 -21.50 0.32
C LEU A 567 -6.26 -21.41 1.02
N TYR A 568 -6.81 -22.55 1.43
CA TYR A 568 -7.98 -22.55 2.29
C TYR A 568 -7.88 -23.68 3.30
N PHE A 569 -8.49 -23.45 4.46
CA PHE A 569 -8.62 -24.42 5.52
C PHE A 569 -10.05 -24.92 5.58
N CYS A 570 -10.20 -26.20 5.91
CA CYS A 570 -11.49 -26.81 6.15
C CYS A 570 -11.46 -27.54 7.48
N PHE A 571 -12.44 -27.26 8.34
CA PHE A 571 -12.79 -28.10 9.47
C PHE A 571 -14.07 -28.89 9.16
N GLY A 572 -14.03 -30.21 9.35
CA GLY A 572 -15.17 -31.09 9.09
C GLY A 572 -15.38 -31.36 7.59
N ALA A 573 -16.64 -31.31 7.14
CA ALA A 573 -17.01 -31.64 5.76
C ALA A 573 -17.09 -30.37 4.89
N CYS A 574 -16.09 -30.13 4.04
CA CYS A 574 -16.11 -29.07 3.04
C CYS A 574 -15.80 -29.62 1.64
N GLY A 575 -16.56 -29.21 0.62
CA GLY A 575 -16.32 -29.59 -0.77
C GLY A 575 -16.86 -30.97 -1.18
N GLU A 576 -16.16 -31.67 -2.08
CA GLU A 576 -16.60 -32.94 -2.69
C GLU A 576 -16.68 -34.12 -1.71
N ASP A 577 -16.09 -33.99 -0.52
CA ASP A 577 -16.16 -34.97 0.58
C ASP A 577 -17.42 -34.80 1.47
N ALA A 578 -18.40 -33.99 1.03
CA ALA A 578 -19.68 -33.79 1.69
C ALA A 578 -20.43 -35.14 1.84
N GLY A 579 -20.60 -35.59 3.09
CA GLY A 579 -21.29 -36.86 3.37
C GLY A 579 -20.81 -37.58 4.63
N GLN A 580 -19.62 -37.25 5.15
CA GLN A 580 -19.12 -37.85 6.38
C GLN A 580 -19.65 -37.12 7.62
N LYS A 581 -20.39 -37.85 8.47
CA LYS A 581 -20.87 -37.31 9.75
C LYS A 581 -19.68 -37.11 10.69
N THR A 582 -19.37 -35.85 10.98
CA THR A 582 -18.40 -35.45 12.01
C THR A 582 -19.17 -35.08 13.27
N ASN A 583 -18.68 -35.47 14.46
CA ASN A 583 -19.20 -35.00 15.74
C ASN A 583 -18.05 -34.40 16.55
N VAL A 584 -17.71 -33.17 16.23
CA VAL A 584 -16.51 -32.49 16.73
C VAL A 584 -16.82 -31.06 17.13
N LYS A 585 -16.25 -30.62 18.25
CA LYS A 585 -16.18 -29.21 18.63
C LYS A 585 -14.85 -28.64 18.19
N VAL A 586 -14.87 -27.52 17.48
CA VAL A 586 -13.70 -26.75 17.05
C VAL A 586 -13.73 -25.40 17.75
N LYS A 587 -12.62 -25.03 18.38
CA LYS A 587 -12.48 -23.81 19.19
C LYS A 587 -11.09 -23.20 19.03
N ASN A 588 -10.94 -21.95 19.44
CA ASN A 588 -9.64 -21.29 19.62
C ASN A 588 -8.73 -21.46 18.40
N VAL A 589 -9.21 -21.04 17.23
CA VAL A 589 -8.50 -21.19 15.96
C VAL A 589 -7.63 -19.96 15.74
N PHE A 590 -6.32 -20.19 15.57
CA PHE A 590 -5.30 -19.16 15.37
C PHE A 590 -4.44 -19.48 14.15
N LEU A 591 -4.16 -18.47 13.32
CA LEU A 591 -3.23 -18.59 12.20
C LEU A 591 -2.05 -17.65 12.40
N TYR A 592 -0.86 -18.14 12.09
CA TYR A 592 0.40 -17.40 12.16
C TYR A 592 1.06 -17.42 10.79
N ASN A 593 1.70 -16.32 10.39
CA ASN A 593 2.51 -16.19 9.17
C ASN A 593 3.95 -16.71 9.32
N ARG A 594 4.20 -17.54 10.32
CA ARG A 594 5.52 -18.08 10.63
C ARG A 594 5.41 -19.47 11.25
N PRO A 595 6.48 -20.27 11.17
CA PRO A 595 6.61 -21.47 11.99
C PRO A 595 6.61 -21.08 13.47
N LEU A 596 5.95 -21.89 14.31
CA LEU A 596 6.05 -21.78 15.77
C LEU A 596 7.10 -22.76 16.27
N ASN A 597 7.90 -22.33 17.25
CA ASN A 597 8.98 -23.13 17.84
C ASN A 597 8.49 -24.04 18.96
#